data_AF-A0A832Y4A5-F1
#
_entry.id   AF-A0A832Y4A5-F1
#
_cell.length_a   1.000
_cell.length_b   1.000
_cell.length_c   1.000
_cell.angle_alpha   90.00
_cell.angle_beta   90.00
_cell.angle_gamma   90.00
#
_symmetry.space_group_name_H-M   'P 1'
#
loop_
_entity.id
_entity.type
_entity.pdbx_description
1 polymer ?
#
loop_
_entity_poly.entity_id
_entity_poly.type
_entity_poly.pdbx_seq_one_letter_code
_entity_poly.pdbx_strand_id
1 'polypeptide(L)' 'MDVGVVAVIGAGAMGAGIAQVCAQSGWETRLFDAFPDGLDKGMA' A
#
# COMPACT_ATOMS: atom_id res chain seq x y z
N MET A 1 -0.23 -14.79 16.23
CA MET A 1 0.82 -14.06 15.50
C MET A 1 0.17 -12.77 15.03
N ASP A 2 0.60 -11.63 15.56
CA ASP A 2 0.02 -10.33 15.23
C ASP A 2 0.82 -9.68 14.11
N VAL A 3 0.14 -9.11 13.12
CA VAL A 3 0.78 -8.39 12.02
C VAL A 3 0.89 -6.93 12.42
N GLY A 4 2.12 -6.46 12.67
CA GLY A 4 2.37 -5.08 13.08
C GLY A 4 2.35 -4.08 11.90
N VAL A 5 3.05 -4.41 10.81
CA VAL A 5 3.22 -3.52 9.65
C VAL A 5 3.14 -4.34 8.35
N VAL A 6 2.41 -3.84 7.35
CA VAL A 6 2.33 -4.40 6.01
C VAL A 6 2.99 -3.46 5.01
N ALA A 7 3.98 -3.95 4.26
CA ALA A 7 4.58 -3.22 3.15
C ALA A 7 4.08 -3.78 1.82
N VAL A 8 3.54 -2.90 0.97
CA VAL A 8 3.07 -3.23 -0.37
C VAL A 8 4.05 -2.65 -1.39
N ILE A 9 4.58 -3.50 -2.27
CA ILE A 9 5.55 -3.10 -3.31
C ILE A 9 4.85 -3.08 -4.66
N GLY A 10 4.83 -1.89 -5.27
CA GLY A 10 4.04 -1.53 -6.45
C GLY A 10 2.76 -0.80 -6.05
N ALA A 11 2.55 0.39 -6.64
CA ALA A 11 1.39 1.27 -6.43
C ALA A 11 0.45 1.32 -7.65
N GLY A 12 0.55 0.34 -8.56
CA GLY A 12 -0.47 0.12 -9.59
C GLY A 12 -1.82 -0.29 -9.00
N ALA A 13 -2.84 -0.46 -9.85
CA ALA A 13 -4.23 -0.69 -9.42
C ALA A 13 -4.41 -1.78 -8.34
N MET A 14 -3.71 -2.91 -8.48
CA MET A 14 -3.77 -3.98 -7.47
C MET A 14 -3.06 -3.59 -6.18
N GLY A 15 -1.88 -2.97 -6.27
CA GLY A 15 -1.07 -2.61 -5.10
C GLY A 15 -1.74 -1.55 -4.25
N ALA A 16 -2.30 -0.52 -4.88
CA ALA A 16 -3.12 0.49 -4.20
C ALA A 16 -4.34 -0.15 -3.50
N GLY A 17 -5.05 -1.06 -4.19
CA GLY A 17 -6.19 -1.77 -3.59
C GLY A 17 -5.82 -2.67 -2.41
N ILE A 18 -4.69 -3.38 -2.50
CA ILE A 18 -4.17 -4.18 -1.38
C ILE A 18 -3.83 -3.28 -0.20
N ALA A 19 -3.09 -2.18 -0.45
CA ALA A 19 -2.72 -1.23 0.59
C ALA A 19 -3.95 -0.60 1.26
N GLN A 20 -4.98 -0.27 0.48
CA GLN A 20 -6.25 0.23 0.99
C GLN A 20 -6.91 -0.79 1.94
N VAL A 21 -7.04 -2.06 1.54
CA VAL A 21 -7.68 -3.08 2.37
C VAL A 21 -6.89 -3.32 3.66
N CYS A 22 -5.55 -3.35 3.58
CA CYS A 22 -4.69 -3.48 4.75
C CYS A 22 -4.85 -2.31 5.73
N ALA A 23 -4.84 -1.08 5.22
CA ALA A 23 -5.05 0.11 6.04
C ALA A 23 -6.46 0.15 6.66
N GLN A 24 -7.50 -0.22 5.90
CA GLN A 24 -8.88 -0.31 6.38
C GLN A 24 -9.07 -1.40 7.45
N SER A 25 -8.24 -2.44 7.42
CA SER A 25 -8.21 -3.51 8.43
C SER A 25 -7.49 -3.10 9.72
N GLY A 26 -6.91 -1.89 9.76
CA GLY A 26 -6.23 -1.35 10.94
C GLY A 26 -4.73 -1.66 11.01
N TRP A 27 -4.14 -2.21 9.95
CA TRP A 27 -2.70 -2.45 9.90
C TRP A 27 -1.94 -1.19 9.49
N GLU A 28 -0.82 -0.92 10.15
CA GLU A 28 0.13 0.08 9.65
C GLU A 28 0.58 -0.37 8.25
N THR A 29 0.23 0.41 7.24
CA THR A 29 0.45 0.03 5.84
C THR A 29 1.38 1.02 5.16
N ARG A 30 2.40 0.50 4.48
CA ARG A 30 3.38 1.30 3.74
C ARG A 30 3.34 0.91 2.28
N LEU A 31 3.02 1.86 1.40
CA LEU A 31 3.00 1.66 -0.05
C LEU A 31 4.30 2.18 -0.66
N PHE A 32 4.93 1.38 -1.50
CA PHE A 32 6.14 1.74 -2.22
C PHE A 32 5.96 1.54 -3.72
N ASP A 33 6.52 2.43 -4.52
CA ASP A 33 6.68 2.24 -5.96
C ASP A 33 8.08 2.66 -6.37
N ALA A 34 8.60 2.07 -7.46
CA ALA A 34 9.89 2.45 -8.01
C ALA A 34 9.84 3.84 -8.66
N PHE A 35 8.65 4.29 -9.06
CA PHE A 35 8.42 5.58 -9.71
C PHE A 35 7.56 6.47 -8.82
N PRO A 36 7.99 7.72 -8.53
CA PRO A 36 7.20 8.67 -7.73
C PRO A 36 5.78 8.85 -8.27
N ASP A 37 5.62 9.00 -9.59
CA ASP A 37 4.31 9.13 -10.24
C ASP A 37 3.38 7.94 -10.00
N GLY A 38 3.95 6.73 -9.89
CA GLY A 38 3.19 5.52 -9.59
C GLY A 38 2.68 5.54 -8.15
N LEU A 39 3.55 5.95 -7.22
CA LEU A 39 3.20 6.12 -5.81
C LEU A 39 2.12 7.19 -5.62
N ASP A 40 2.27 8.36 -6.22
CA ASP A 40 1.32 9.46 -6.11
C ASP A 40 -0.07 9.06 -6.62
N LYS A 41 -0.14 8.30 -7.73
CA LYS A 41 -1.40 7.77 -8.26
C LYS A 41 -2.03 6.71 -7.36
N GLY A 42 -1.22 5.85 -6.73
CA GLY A 42 -1.72 4.82 -5.82
C GLY A 42 -2.15 5.36 -4.46
N MET A 43 -1.74 6.58 -4.11
CA MET A 43 -2.10 7.28 -2.87
C MET A 43 -3.31 8.23 -3.02
N ALA A 44 -3.69 8.57 -4.24
CA ALA A 44 -4.83 9.45 -4.57
C ALA A 44 -6.18 8.71 -4.48
#